data_AF-A0A7Y5L9J8-F1
#
_entry.id   AF-A0A7Y5L9J8-F1
#
_cell.length_a   1.000
_cell.length_b   1.000
_cell.length_c   1.000
_cell.angle_alpha   90.00
_cell.angle_beta   90.00
_cell.angle_gamma   90.00
#
_symmetry.space_group_name_H-M   'P 1'
#
loop_
_entity.id
_entity.type
_entity.pdbx_description
1 polymer ?
#
loop_
_entity_poly.entity_id
_entity_poly.type
_entity_poly.pdbx_seq_one_letter_code
_entity_poly.pdbx_strand_id
1 'polypeptide(L)'
;LVGTIQKNVDAIRAAAAVPHINHPNFRWAFDHRELLQISNDKLLEIFNGHPLVHNFGGGGWPGMEEVWDHLLSGGKRIYGIAVDDAHHFQGEFAPERSNPGRGWVVVKARTLSPLEIVQNLEAGLFYATTGVELNDIQIEPKKITLHIRQAGDFKYRTEFIGNQGRVLYRSENNPAVFELLSDEPYVRAKVTDSAGYAAWVQPVFTQRR
;
A
#
# COMPACT_ATOMS: atom_id res chain seq x y z
N LEU A 1 2.85 5.20 -24.11
CA LEU A 1 2.50 4.45 -22.88
C LEU A 1 1.52 5.23 -22.01
N VAL A 2 1.89 6.41 -21.48
CA VAL A 2 1.04 7.26 -20.62
C VAL A 2 -0.39 7.42 -21.16
N GLY A 3 -0.56 7.79 -22.44
CA GLY A 3 -1.90 7.94 -23.03
C GLY A 3 -2.73 6.66 -23.08
N THR A 4 -2.11 5.48 -23.13
CA THR A 4 -2.81 4.19 -23.05
C THR A 4 -3.28 3.94 -21.62
N ILE A 5 -2.42 4.17 -20.63
CA ILE A 5 -2.77 4.02 -19.21
C ILE A 5 -3.91 4.98 -18.87
N GLN A 6 -3.82 6.25 -19.28
CA GLN A 6 -4.86 7.24 -19.02
C GLN A 6 -6.21 6.84 -19.64
N LYS A 7 -6.23 6.37 -20.89
CA LYS A 7 -7.46 5.89 -21.53
C LYS A 7 -8.12 4.73 -20.77
N ASN A 8 -7.31 3.80 -20.23
CA ASN A 8 -7.84 2.71 -19.42
C ASN A 8 -8.42 3.22 -18.10
N VAL A 9 -7.71 4.15 -17.43
CA VAL A 9 -8.19 4.80 -16.21
C VAL A 9 -9.52 5.52 -16.47
N ASP A 10 -9.62 6.29 -17.55
CA ASP A 10 -10.83 7.02 -17.93
C ASP A 10 -11.99 6.06 -18.22
N ALA A 11 -11.74 4.94 -18.91
CA ALA A 11 -12.75 3.92 -19.17
C ALA A 11 -13.27 3.25 -17.89
N ILE A 12 -12.37 2.94 -16.94
CA ILE A 12 -12.75 2.38 -15.63
C ILE A 12 -13.60 3.40 -14.85
N ARG A 13 -13.22 4.68 -14.87
CA ARG A 13 -14.00 5.76 -14.25
C ARG A 13 -15.37 5.94 -14.89
N ALA A 14 -15.46 5.87 -16.21
CA ALA A 14 -16.73 5.93 -16.93
C ALA A 14 -17.68 4.78 -16.55
N ALA A 15 -17.12 3.64 -16.13
CA ALA A 15 -17.87 2.50 -15.59
C ALA A 15 -18.17 2.60 -14.08
N ALA A 16 -17.90 3.75 -13.45
CA ALA A 16 -18.04 3.98 -12.00
C ALA A 16 -17.25 2.96 -11.13
N ALA A 17 -16.10 2.50 -11.63
CA ALA A 17 -15.20 1.59 -10.94
C ALA A 17 -13.93 2.29 -10.46
N VAL A 18 -13.17 1.63 -9.59
CA VAL A 18 -11.95 2.14 -8.97
C VAL A 18 -10.73 1.69 -9.80
N PRO A 19 -10.00 2.62 -10.45
CA PRO A 19 -8.82 2.26 -11.21
C PRO A 19 -7.66 1.86 -10.31
N HIS A 20 -7.03 0.76 -10.71
CA HIS A 20 -5.93 0.13 -10.04
C HIS A 20 -4.80 -0.10 -11.07
N ILE A 21 -3.58 0.34 -10.72
CA ILE A 21 -2.36 0.11 -11.48
C ILE A 21 -1.63 -1.12 -10.91
N ASN A 22 -1.61 -2.19 -11.70
CA ASN A 22 -0.97 -3.45 -11.32
C ASN A 22 0.54 -3.42 -11.58
N HIS A 23 1.30 -3.97 -10.63
CA HIS A 23 2.74 -4.29 -10.65
C HIS A 23 3.58 -3.62 -11.78
N PRO A 24 3.80 -2.28 -11.75
CA PRO A 24 4.53 -1.55 -12.80
C PRO A 24 5.95 -2.03 -13.06
N ASN A 25 6.59 -2.51 -12.00
CA ASN A 25 7.94 -3.04 -11.98
C ASN A 25 8.03 -4.47 -12.54
N PHE A 26 6.93 -5.13 -12.88
CA PHE A 26 7.00 -6.41 -13.58
C PHE A 26 7.65 -6.21 -14.95
N ARG A 27 8.86 -6.76 -15.13
CA ARG A 27 9.72 -6.50 -16.29
C ARG A 27 10.03 -5.00 -16.53
N TRP A 28 9.97 -4.18 -15.48
CA TRP A 28 10.28 -2.74 -15.55
C TRP A 28 9.43 -1.98 -16.60
N ALA A 29 8.13 -2.25 -16.63
CA ALA A 29 7.25 -1.75 -17.70
C ALA A 29 7.11 -0.22 -17.73
N PHE A 30 7.04 0.43 -16.57
CA PHE A 30 6.99 1.89 -16.41
C PHE A 30 7.33 2.29 -14.97
N ASP A 31 7.68 3.57 -14.76
CA ASP A 31 8.11 4.08 -13.46
C ASP A 31 7.29 5.27 -12.96
N HIS A 32 7.74 5.85 -11.85
CA HIS A 32 7.09 6.98 -11.19
C HIS A 32 6.90 8.19 -12.13
N ARG A 33 7.77 8.42 -13.13
CA ARG A 33 7.69 9.54 -14.07
C ARG A 33 6.47 9.43 -14.97
N GLU A 34 6.16 8.23 -15.49
CA GLU A 34 4.90 8.00 -16.20
C GLU A 34 3.70 8.08 -15.26
N LEU A 35 3.79 7.47 -14.07
CA LEU A 35 2.69 7.41 -13.10
C LEU A 35 2.28 8.78 -12.53
N LEU A 36 3.22 9.72 -12.42
CA LEU A 36 2.94 11.11 -12.03
C LEU A 36 2.06 11.84 -13.04
N GLN A 37 2.07 11.44 -14.31
CA GLN A 37 1.27 12.06 -15.36
C GLN A 37 -0.16 11.51 -15.42
N ILE A 38 -0.42 10.35 -14.81
CA ILE A 38 -1.74 9.73 -14.78
C ILE A 38 -2.62 10.48 -13.78
N SER A 39 -3.86 10.73 -14.17
CA SER A 39 -4.88 11.38 -13.34
C SER A 39 -6.05 10.42 -13.08
N ASN A 40 -6.72 10.60 -11.94
CA ASN A 40 -7.90 9.84 -11.52
C ASN A 40 -7.69 8.34 -11.27
N ASP A 41 -6.46 7.83 -11.26
CA ASP A 41 -6.12 6.55 -10.66
C ASP A 41 -6.18 6.63 -9.13
N LYS A 42 -6.39 5.49 -8.46
CA LYS A 42 -6.61 5.48 -7.02
C LYS A 42 -5.78 4.46 -6.25
N LEU A 43 -5.53 3.31 -6.86
CA LEU A 43 -4.81 2.21 -6.24
C LEU A 43 -3.54 1.89 -7.04
N LEU A 44 -2.45 1.62 -6.32
CA LEU A 44 -1.18 1.18 -6.87
C LEU A 44 -0.74 -0.08 -6.15
N GLU A 45 -0.42 -1.14 -6.88
CA GLU A 45 0.27 -2.29 -6.31
C GLU A 45 1.67 -1.89 -5.80
N ILE A 46 1.83 -1.89 -4.48
CA ILE A 46 3.12 -1.69 -3.81
C ILE A 46 3.80 -3.02 -3.47
N PHE A 47 3.03 -4.11 -3.51
CA PHE A 47 3.49 -5.47 -3.36
C PHE A 47 2.63 -6.40 -4.22
N ASN A 48 3.29 -7.31 -4.92
CA ASN A 48 2.65 -8.38 -5.67
C ASN A 48 3.31 -9.73 -5.34
N GLY A 49 2.51 -10.72 -4.98
CA GLY A 49 2.97 -12.06 -4.57
C GLY A 49 3.51 -12.94 -5.69
N HIS A 50 3.35 -12.53 -6.95
CA HIS A 50 3.92 -13.24 -8.09
C HIS A 50 5.46 -13.24 -7.99
N PRO A 51 6.12 -14.41 -8.03
CA PRO A 51 7.54 -14.57 -7.69
C PRO A 51 8.51 -13.86 -8.64
N LEU A 52 8.03 -13.44 -9.81
CA LEU A 52 8.80 -12.71 -10.82
C LEU A 52 8.62 -11.18 -10.76
N VAL A 53 7.81 -10.65 -9.84
CA VAL A 53 7.65 -9.20 -9.68
C VAL A 53 8.77 -8.63 -8.81
N HIS A 54 9.37 -7.53 -9.27
CA HIS A 54 10.55 -6.92 -8.67
C HIS A 54 10.22 -5.98 -7.50
N ASN A 55 9.43 -6.42 -6.51
CA ASN A 55 8.85 -5.57 -5.45
C ASN A 55 9.86 -4.62 -4.78
N PHE A 56 11.08 -5.10 -4.52
CA PHE A 56 12.13 -4.38 -3.82
C PHE A 56 13.05 -3.55 -4.75
N GLY A 57 12.77 -3.51 -6.05
CA GLY A 57 13.65 -2.87 -7.02
C GLY A 57 14.93 -3.67 -7.24
N GLY A 58 15.99 -2.98 -7.69
CA GLY A 58 17.29 -3.59 -7.94
C GLY A 58 18.03 -2.98 -9.14
N GLY A 59 19.36 -3.07 -9.15
CA GLY A 59 20.17 -2.57 -10.27
C GLY A 59 20.02 -1.07 -10.56
N GLY A 60 19.75 -0.26 -9.52
CA GLY A 60 19.52 1.18 -9.65
C GLY A 60 18.06 1.58 -9.89
N TRP A 61 17.13 0.62 -9.97
CA TRP A 61 15.70 0.88 -10.06
C TRP A 61 15.02 0.84 -8.69
N PRO A 62 14.06 1.76 -8.41
CA PRO A 62 13.39 1.84 -7.12
C PRO A 62 12.46 0.64 -6.87
N GLY A 63 12.25 0.32 -5.60
CA GLY A 63 11.19 -0.59 -5.19
C GLY A 63 9.81 0.07 -5.29
N MET A 64 8.73 -0.72 -5.20
CA MET A 64 7.38 -0.16 -5.36
C MET A 64 6.92 0.70 -4.18
N GLU A 65 7.45 0.48 -2.97
CA GLU A 65 7.26 1.43 -1.87
C GLU A 65 7.93 2.79 -2.15
N GLU A 66 9.13 2.78 -2.73
CA GLU A 66 9.85 4.01 -3.09
C GLU A 66 9.15 4.74 -4.24
N VAL A 67 8.65 4.01 -5.24
CA VAL A 67 7.77 4.56 -6.27
C VAL A 67 6.52 5.19 -5.64
N TRP A 68 5.88 4.50 -4.69
CA TRP A 68 4.72 5.04 -3.99
C TRP A 68 5.04 6.34 -3.26
N ASP A 69 6.18 6.40 -2.55
CA ASP A 69 6.64 7.60 -1.88
C ASP A 69 6.92 8.76 -2.85
N HIS A 70 7.53 8.50 -4.01
CA HIS A 70 7.73 9.54 -5.03
C HIS A 70 6.41 10.10 -5.55
N LEU A 71 5.39 9.26 -5.74
CA LEU A 71 4.06 9.70 -6.18
C LEU A 71 3.37 10.56 -5.13
N LEU A 72 3.38 10.11 -3.87
CA LEU A 72 2.79 10.85 -2.75
C LEU A 72 3.48 12.20 -2.56
N SER A 73 4.82 12.22 -2.63
CA SER A 73 5.64 13.42 -2.53
C SER A 73 5.44 14.38 -3.71
N GLY A 74 5.14 13.83 -4.90
CA GLY A 74 4.74 14.60 -6.08
C GLY A 74 3.32 15.19 -6.00
N GLY A 75 2.61 14.99 -4.88
CA GLY A 75 1.27 15.53 -4.64
C GLY A 75 0.14 14.61 -5.09
N LYS A 76 0.44 13.38 -5.56
CA LYS A 76 -0.57 12.42 -5.98
C LYS A 76 -1.28 11.82 -4.76
N ARG A 77 -2.60 11.73 -4.80
CA ARG A 77 -3.43 11.14 -3.74
C ARG A 77 -3.81 9.69 -4.05
N ILE A 78 -2.82 8.81 -4.04
CA ILE A 78 -2.93 7.38 -4.41
C ILE A 78 -2.68 6.46 -3.21
N TYR A 79 -3.39 5.33 -3.15
CA TYR A 79 -3.28 4.34 -2.08
C TYR A 79 -2.49 3.11 -2.53
N GLY A 80 -1.69 2.56 -1.63
CA GLY A 80 -0.86 1.37 -1.88
C GLY A 80 -1.62 0.10 -1.52
N ILE A 81 -1.64 -0.88 -2.42
CA ILE A 81 -2.25 -2.20 -2.20
C ILE A 81 -1.22 -3.32 -2.29
N ALA A 82 -1.52 -4.44 -1.62
CA ALA A 82 -0.80 -5.70 -1.77
C ALA A 82 -1.76 -6.73 -2.37
N VAL A 83 -1.26 -7.53 -3.30
CA VAL A 83 -2.00 -8.63 -3.94
C VAL A 83 -1.13 -9.88 -4.04
N ASP A 84 -1.73 -11.05 -4.26
CA ASP A 84 -0.99 -12.29 -4.46
C ASP A 84 -0.71 -12.62 -5.94
N ASP A 85 -1.58 -12.17 -6.85
CA ASP A 85 -1.55 -12.45 -8.29
C ASP A 85 -1.39 -13.96 -8.57
N ALA A 86 -2.21 -14.72 -7.85
CA ALA A 86 -2.15 -16.17 -7.86
C ALA A 86 -2.59 -16.76 -9.20
N HIS A 87 -1.76 -17.66 -9.72
CA HIS A 87 -2.02 -18.45 -10.93
C HIS A 87 -2.03 -19.95 -10.63
N HIS A 88 -1.62 -20.35 -9.43
CA HIS A 88 -1.48 -21.74 -9.01
C HIS A 88 -2.37 -22.03 -7.79
N PHE A 89 -3.60 -22.47 -8.04
CA PHE A 89 -4.59 -22.82 -7.00
C PHE A 89 -4.68 -24.32 -6.69
N GLN A 90 -3.96 -25.15 -7.45
CA GLN A 90 -3.94 -26.60 -7.31
C GLN A 90 -2.51 -27.12 -7.23
N GLY A 91 -2.34 -28.30 -6.62
CA GLY A 91 -1.04 -28.92 -6.39
C GLY A 91 -0.31 -28.31 -5.18
N GLU A 92 0.97 -28.66 -5.03
CA GLU A 92 1.77 -28.19 -3.91
C GLU A 92 2.20 -26.73 -4.08
N PHE A 93 2.26 -26.02 -2.95
CA PHE A 93 2.82 -24.66 -2.90
C PHE A 93 4.34 -24.71 -2.91
N ALA A 94 4.95 -23.86 -3.74
CA ALA A 94 6.40 -23.72 -3.82
C ALA A 94 6.80 -22.24 -3.98
N PRO A 95 8.03 -21.84 -3.61
CA PRO A 95 8.48 -20.44 -3.69
C PRO A 95 8.36 -19.83 -5.10
N GLU A 96 8.71 -20.60 -6.13
CA GLU A 96 8.69 -20.21 -7.54
C GLU A 96 7.29 -20.20 -8.18
N ARG A 97 6.26 -20.65 -7.46
CA ARG A 97 4.87 -20.65 -7.94
C ARG A 97 4.15 -19.39 -7.48
N SER A 98 3.29 -18.85 -8.35
CA SER A 98 2.36 -17.76 -8.00
C SER A 98 1.21 -18.30 -7.14
N ASN A 99 1.49 -18.52 -5.86
CA ASN A 99 0.57 -19.10 -4.87
C ASN A 99 -0.42 -18.04 -4.34
N PRO A 100 -1.62 -18.44 -3.90
CA PRO A 100 -2.52 -17.56 -3.17
C PRO A 100 -1.97 -17.18 -1.78
N GLY A 101 -2.49 -16.10 -1.21
CA GLY A 101 -2.24 -15.73 0.19
C GLY A 101 -0.87 -15.11 0.45
N ARG A 102 -0.27 -14.47 -0.56
CA ARG A 102 1.02 -13.76 -0.44
C ARG A 102 0.88 -12.26 -0.17
N GLY A 103 -0.26 -11.67 -0.52
CA GLY A 103 -0.57 -10.27 -0.28
C GLY A 103 -2.07 -10.00 -0.46
N TRP A 104 -2.62 -9.13 0.38
CA TRP A 104 -4.03 -8.72 0.32
C TRP A 104 -4.25 -7.35 0.97
N VAL A 105 -5.49 -6.85 0.86
CA VAL A 105 -5.95 -5.69 1.63
C VAL A 105 -6.97 -6.12 2.69
N VAL A 106 -6.97 -5.42 3.81
CA VAL A 106 -7.98 -5.57 4.87
C VAL A 106 -8.79 -4.29 4.93
N VAL A 107 -10.05 -4.37 4.46
CA VAL A 107 -10.94 -3.22 4.32
C VAL A 107 -11.78 -3.03 5.58
N LYS A 108 -11.81 -1.80 6.10
CA LYS A 108 -12.67 -1.41 7.21
C LYS A 108 -14.10 -1.27 6.70
N ALA A 109 -14.96 -2.26 6.95
CA ALA A 109 -16.36 -2.23 6.56
C ALA A 109 -17.26 -2.75 7.69
N ARG A 110 -18.49 -2.25 7.76
CA ARG A 110 -19.52 -2.70 8.71
C ARG A 110 -20.21 -3.97 8.23
N THR A 111 -20.29 -4.16 6.91
CA THR A 111 -20.89 -5.33 6.27
C THR A 111 -19.98 -5.91 5.20
N LEU A 112 -20.23 -7.15 4.79
CA LEU A 112 -19.57 -7.78 3.63
C LEU A 112 -20.21 -7.38 2.30
N SER A 113 -20.86 -6.22 2.23
CA SER A 113 -21.47 -5.69 1.02
C SER A 113 -20.39 -5.33 -0.01
N PRO A 114 -20.48 -5.81 -1.26
CA PRO A 114 -19.55 -5.42 -2.32
C PRO A 114 -19.46 -3.91 -2.50
N LEU A 115 -20.59 -3.21 -2.41
CA LEU A 115 -20.64 -1.75 -2.56
C LEU A 115 -19.87 -1.04 -1.44
N GLU A 116 -20.09 -1.44 -0.19
CA GLU A 116 -19.40 -0.83 0.96
C GLU A 116 -17.89 -1.11 0.90
N ILE A 117 -17.50 -2.34 0.55
CA ILE A 117 -16.09 -2.72 0.41
C ILE A 117 -15.41 -1.85 -0.66
N VAL A 118 -16.01 -1.71 -1.84
CA VAL A 118 -15.43 -0.91 -2.93
C VAL A 118 -15.36 0.57 -2.58
N GLN A 119 -16.42 1.13 -1.97
CA GLN A 119 -16.42 2.52 -1.53
C GLN A 119 -15.33 2.80 -0.48
N ASN A 120 -15.16 1.89 0.48
CA ASN A 120 -14.15 2.03 1.52
C ASN A 120 -12.73 1.82 0.97
N LEU A 121 -12.55 0.94 -0.01
CA LEU A 121 -11.30 0.80 -0.75
C LEU A 121 -10.96 2.09 -1.50
N GLU A 122 -11.93 2.69 -2.21
CA GLU A 122 -11.74 3.97 -2.89
C GLU A 122 -11.44 5.12 -1.92
N ALA A 123 -12.05 5.10 -0.74
CA ALA A 123 -11.82 6.10 0.31
C ALA A 123 -10.50 5.90 1.08
N GLY A 124 -9.75 4.82 0.83
CA GLY A 124 -8.51 4.52 1.55
C GLY A 124 -8.71 3.94 2.95
N LEU A 125 -9.92 3.45 3.27
CA LEU A 125 -10.28 2.87 4.55
C LEU A 125 -9.87 1.39 4.62
N PHE A 126 -8.58 1.13 4.45
CA PHE A 126 -8.01 -0.21 4.47
C PHE A 126 -6.52 -0.15 4.82
N TYR A 127 -5.89 -1.31 5.02
CA TYR A 127 -4.43 -1.45 4.97
C TYR A 127 -4.06 -2.62 4.05
N ALA A 128 -2.88 -2.53 3.45
CA ALA A 128 -2.30 -3.63 2.67
C ALA A 128 -1.44 -4.50 3.58
N THR A 129 -1.33 -5.80 3.34
CA THR A 129 -0.51 -6.69 4.17
C THR A 129 -0.05 -7.94 3.43
N THR A 130 1.07 -8.52 3.89
CA THR A 130 1.54 -9.86 3.54
C THR A 130 1.38 -10.87 4.68
N GLY A 131 0.82 -10.47 5.82
CA GLY A 131 0.62 -11.36 6.97
C GLY A 131 0.51 -10.66 8.33
N VAL A 132 0.97 -9.41 8.44
CA VAL A 132 0.80 -8.62 9.67
C VAL A 132 -0.66 -8.16 9.79
N GLU A 133 -1.26 -8.43 10.95
CA GLU A 133 -2.63 -8.02 11.25
C GLU A 133 -2.66 -6.82 12.20
N LEU A 134 -3.54 -5.86 11.91
CA LEU A 134 -3.81 -4.71 12.77
C LEU A 134 -5.21 -4.85 13.39
N ASN A 135 -5.30 -4.72 14.71
CA ASN A 135 -6.57 -4.72 15.44
C ASN A 135 -7.33 -3.41 15.24
N ASP A 136 -6.62 -2.28 15.19
CA ASP A 136 -7.22 -0.97 14.99
C ASP A 136 -6.22 0.04 14.41
N ILE A 137 -6.76 1.01 13.66
CA ILE A 137 -6.06 2.15 13.09
C ILE A 137 -6.88 3.39 13.44
N GLN A 138 -6.34 4.23 14.32
CA GLN A 138 -7.01 5.45 14.75
C GLN A 138 -6.26 6.66 14.20
N ILE A 139 -6.96 7.43 13.37
CA ILE A 139 -6.46 8.69 12.80
C ILE A 139 -7.23 9.83 13.45
N GLU A 140 -6.53 10.61 14.27
CA GLU A 140 -7.02 11.83 14.91
C GLU A 140 -6.35 13.05 14.28
N PRO A 141 -6.90 14.27 14.43
CA PRO A 141 -6.34 15.48 13.80
C PRO A 141 -4.85 15.76 14.09
N LYS A 142 -4.33 15.23 15.20
CA LYS A 142 -2.95 15.46 15.65
C LYS A 142 -2.17 14.17 15.90
N LYS A 143 -2.73 13.00 15.62
CA LYS A 143 -2.13 11.74 16.06
C LYS A 143 -2.59 10.54 15.24
N ILE A 144 -1.66 9.62 14.98
CA ILE A 144 -1.93 8.29 14.44
C ILE A 144 -1.63 7.27 15.54
N THR A 145 -2.57 6.37 15.83
CA THR A 145 -2.40 5.25 16.76
C THR A 145 -2.65 3.93 16.03
N LEU A 146 -1.69 3.00 16.09
CA LEU A 146 -1.77 1.69 15.47
C LEU A 146 -1.75 0.61 16.55
N HIS A 147 -2.78 -0.23 16.57
CA HIS A 147 -2.86 -1.40 17.43
C HIS A 147 -2.53 -2.65 16.62
N ILE A 148 -1.38 -3.26 16.88
CA ILE A 148 -0.92 -4.46 16.17
C ILE A 148 -1.53 -5.69 16.85
N ARG A 149 -2.01 -6.66 16.07
CA ARG A 149 -2.41 -7.97 16.61
C ARG A 149 -1.15 -8.80 16.86
N GLN A 150 -0.83 -9.04 18.12
CA GLN A 150 0.30 -9.89 18.51
C GLN A 150 0.06 -11.34 18.04
N ALA A 151 1.00 -11.90 17.29
CA ALA A 151 1.02 -13.31 16.90
C ALA A 151 2.18 -14.02 17.60
N GLY A 152 1.87 -14.90 18.55
CA GLY A 152 2.89 -15.64 19.31
C GLY A 152 3.96 -14.73 19.93
N ASP A 153 5.22 -15.08 19.73
CA ASP A 153 6.40 -14.36 20.24
C ASP A 153 7.04 -13.38 19.23
N PHE A 154 6.37 -13.15 18.09
CA PHE A 154 6.85 -12.25 17.05
C PHE A 154 7.13 -10.85 17.59
N LYS A 155 8.17 -10.21 17.05
CA LYS A 155 8.54 -8.83 17.34
C LYS A 155 8.12 -7.95 16.18
N TYR A 156 7.69 -6.73 16.48
CA TYR A 156 7.20 -5.79 15.49
C TYR A 156 7.99 -4.49 15.54
N ARG A 157 8.18 -3.88 14.38
CA ARG A 157 8.66 -2.51 14.24
C ARG A 157 7.69 -1.73 13.38
N THR A 158 7.24 -0.59 13.90
CA THR A 158 6.44 0.39 13.16
C THR A 158 7.32 1.54 12.72
N GLU A 159 7.27 1.89 11.45
CA GLU A 159 7.90 3.08 10.88
C GLU A 159 6.82 4.03 10.37
N PHE A 160 6.83 5.27 10.86
CA PHE A 160 6.03 6.37 10.32
C PHE A 160 6.86 7.12 9.29
N ILE A 161 6.32 7.28 8.09
CA ILE A 161 7.06 7.65 6.87
C ILE A 161 6.40 8.86 6.23
N GLY A 162 7.19 9.88 5.92
CA GLY A 162 6.77 11.14 5.31
C GLY A 162 7.39 11.36 3.92
N ASN A 163 7.52 12.63 3.54
CA ASN A 163 7.99 13.09 2.24
C ASN A 163 9.28 12.38 1.80
N GLN A 164 9.30 11.98 0.54
CA GLN A 164 10.38 11.22 -0.11
C GLN A 164 10.72 9.90 0.60
N GLY A 165 9.76 9.28 1.29
CA GLY A 165 9.98 8.02 2.00
C GLY A 165 10.82 8.15 3.27
N ARG A 166 10.98 9.37 3.80
CA ARG A 166 11.76 9.60 5.02
C ARG A 166 11.07 8.98 6.23
N VAL A 167 11.78 8.11 6.95
CA VAL A 167 11.33 7.60 8.25
C VAL A 167 11.40 8.74 9.28
N LEU A 168 10.24 9.15 9.78
CA LEU A 168 10.06 10.23 10.74
C LEU A 168 10.20 9.73 12.17
N TYR A 169 9.68 8.54 12.43
CA TYR A 169 9.68 7.91 13.74
C TYR A 169 9.65 6.39 13.62
N ARG A 170 10.31 5.72 14.56
CA ARG A 170 10.30 4.26 14.71
C ARG A 170 9.79 3.90 16.10
N SER A 171 8.98 2.85 16.17
CA SER A 171 8.44 2.35 17.44
C SER A 171 8.39 0.83 17.46
N GLU A 172 8.88 0.25 18.55
CA GLU A 172 8.71 -1.15 18.93
C GLU A 172 7.51 -1.35 19.89
N ASN A 173 6.79 -0.26 20.22
CA ASN A 173 5.65 -0.30 21.13
C ASN A 173 4.36 -0.75 20.43
N ASN A 174 3.44 -1.31 21.21
CA ASN A 174 2.07 -1.61 20.81
C ASN A 174 1.10 -1.12 21.90
N PRO A 175 0.31 -0.05 21.65
CA PRO A 175 0.17 0.63 20.37
C PRO A 175 1.40 1.45 19.98
N ALA A 176 1.62 1.55 18.66
CA ALA A 176 2.55 2.52 18.09
C ALA A 176 1.83 3.85 17.88
N VAL A 177 2.42 4.94 18.38
CA VAL A 177 1.80 6.27 18.38
C VAL A 177 2.71 7.26 17.67
N PHE A 178 2.15 8.10 16.81
CA PHE A 178 2.85 9.20 16.14
C PHE A 178 2.03 10.48 16.21
N GLU A 179 2.66 11.55 16.67
CA GLU A 179 2.07 12.89 16.69
C GLU A 179 2.23 13.56 15.31
N LEU A 180 1.11 13.93 14.69
CA LEU A 180 1.02 14.66 13.43
C LEU A 180 1.32 16.16 13.64
N LEU A 181 2.52 16.45 14.11
CA LEU A 181 3.01 17.80 14.36
C LEU A 181 3.85 18.36 13.21
N SER A 182 4.08 17.57 12.16
CA SER A 182 5.00 17.88 11.08
C SER A 182 4.34 18.62 9.91
N ASP A 183 5.14 19.37 9.15
CA ASP A 183 4.77 19.98 7.85
C ASP A 183 4.84 18.96 6.70
N GLU A 184 4.66 17.67 7.01
CA GLU A 184 4.73 16.60 6.02
C GLU A 184 3.47 16.59 5.16
N PRO A 185 3.55 16.59 3.82
CA PRO A 185 2.37 16.56 2.95
C PRO A 185 1.51 15.31 3.15
N TYR A 186 2.14 14.22 3.63
CA TYR A 186 1.49 13.00 4.04
C TYR A 186 2.30 12.31 5.13
N VAL A 187 1.64 11.46 5.92
CA VAL A 187 2.30 10.48 6.78
C VAL A 187 1.64 9.13 6.55
N ARG A 188 2.41 8.11 6.16
CA ARG A 188 1.98 6.71 6.11
C ARG A 188 2.70 5.91 7.20
N ALA A 189 2.28 4.67 7.44
CA ALA A 189 2.98 3.79 8.35
C ALA A 189 3.21 2.41 7.74
N LYS A 190 4.32 1.78 8.11
CA LYS A 190 4.64 0.40 7.82
C LYS A 190 4.92 -0.34 9.11
N VAL A 191 4.24 -1.45 9.34
CA VAL A 191 4.57 -2.40 10.41
C VAL A 191 5.28 -3.58 9.76
N THR A 192 6.43 -3.98 10.28
CA THR A 192 7.16 -5.19 9.86
C THR A 192 7.32 -6.11 11.06
N ASP A 193 7.07 -7.40 10.86
CA ASP A 193 7.32 -8.41 11.89
C ASP A 193 8.71 -9.06 11.79
N SER A 194 9.05 -9.89 12.78
CA SER A 194 10.34 -10.57 12.85
C SER A 194 10.55 -11.68 11.81
N ALA A 195 9.53 -12.06 11.02
CA ALA A 195 9.66 -12.97 9.88
C ALA A 195 9.74 -12.23 8.53
N GLY A 196 9.56 -10.91 8.53
CA GLY A 196 9.61 -10.07 7.33
C GLY A 196 8.26 -9.84 6.66
N TYR A 197 7.15 -10.27 7.28
CA TYR A 197 5.82 -9.84 6.81
C TYR A 197 5.60 -8.38 7.16
N ALA A 198 4.75 -7.71 6.39
CA ALA A 198 4.48 -6.29 6.57
C ALA A 198 3.00 -5.96 6.45
N ALA A 199 2.60 -4.88 7.12
CA ALA A 199 1.35 -4.17 6.90
C ALA A 199 1.65 -2.70 6.56
N TRP A 200 0.98 -2.17 5.54
CA TRP A 200 1.09 -0.78 5.09
C TRP A 200 -0.22 -0.06 5.32
N VAL A 201 -0.20 0.95 6.19
CA VAL A 201 -1.32 1.84 6.46
C VAL A 201 -1.30 2.97 5.44
N GLN A 202 -2.47 3.33 4.92
CA GLN A 202 -2.61 4.38 3.91
C GLN A 202 -2.14 5.75 4.41
N PRO A 203 -1.63 6.62 3.51
CA PRO A 203 -1.22 7.98 3.86
C PRO A 203 -2.37 8.80 4.43
N VAL A 204 -2.12 9.41 5.57
CA VAL A 204 -2.90 10.53 6.08
C VAL A 204 -2.36 11.80 5.42
N PHE A 205 -3.15 12.39 4.52
CA PHE A 205 -2.80 13.64 3.86
C PHE A 205 -3.01 14.82 4.81
N THR A 206 -1.98 15.63 5.03
CA THR A 206 -2.11 16.82 5.88
C THR A 206 -2.53 18.01 5.03
N GLN A 207 -3.45 18.83 5.55
CA GLN A 207 -3.81 20.11 4.93
C GLN A 207 -3.01 21.21 5.62
N ARG A 208 -1.74 21.36 5.29
CA ARG A 208 -0.98 22.57 5.61
C ARG A 208 -0.22 23.03 4.37
N ARG A 209 -0.87 23.91 3.62
CA ARG A 209 -0.23 24.99 2.86
C ARG A 209 -0.80 26.29 3.38
#